data_AF-A0A318XGZ0-F1
#
_entry.id   AF-A0A318XGZ0-F1
#
_cell.length_a   1.000
_cell.length_b   1.000
_cell.length_c   1.000
_cell.angle_alpha   90.00
_cell.angle_beta   90.00
_cell.angle_gamma   90.00
#
_symmetry.space_group_name_H-M   'P 1'
#
loop_
_entity.id
_entity.type
_entity.pdbx_description
1 polymer ?
#
loop_
_entity_poly.entity_id
_entity_poly.type
_entity_poly.pdbx_seq_one_letter_code
_entity_poly.pdbx_strand_id
1 'polypeptide(L)'
;MKKYTRTVLITLILIVFSSFAVSAAQNNITSDNLVIFEDKALDNINSGNVTVVGGNAEIQKGVSGSVIVVFGKAVLNGNIGGDVVSVFGELDIQDGTLIQGNLVSVGKLKKADTVSVSGTRFAVDFDLISLFKSNGIVINAFIILAVLTLALGLIFISIFSKRYRVMEYSMKSGNLRRLILGLLFIVSATIVLVFLMFLVIVPFVYILMLMFADIVSGIYIGSFIFKNNNEKSTIFIEFFVGHIIVNILKIVPLILLPEGAYTAMLVYGICLVVLEGAMAAFGIGTVIDTGFGKDKKLLKTKEDL
;
A
#
# COMPACT_ATOMS: atom_id res chain seq x y z
N MET A 1 -28.35 -12.78 -9.57
CA MET A 1 -27.17 -12.98 -8.71
C MET A 1 -27.42 -14.21 -7.86
N LYS A 2 -26.50 -15.18 -7.82
CA LYS A 2 -26.65 -16.38 -6.99
C LYS A 2 -26.60 -15.95 -5.52
N LYS A 3 -27.40 -16.58 -4.64
CA LYS A 3 -27.44 -16.32 -3.18
C LYS A 3 -26.02 -16.22 -2.58
N TYR A 4 -25.12 -17.07 -3.05
CA TYR A 4 -23.71 -17.13 -2.67
C TYR A 4 -22.93 -15.83 -2.87
N THR A 5 -23.19 -15.05 -3.92
CA THR A 5 -22.45 -13.81 -4.19
C THR A 5 -22.76 -12.72 -3.17
N ARG A 6 -24.00 -12.69 -2.63
CA ARG A 6 -24.39 -11.79 -1.55
C ARG A 6 -23.75 -12.18 -0.22
N THR A 7 -23.72 -13.48 0.08
CA THR A 7 -23.10 -13.98 1.31
C THR A 7 -21.61 -13.69 1.33
N VAL A 8 -20.89 -13.96 0.24
CA VAL A 8 -19.45 -13.68 0.14
C VAL A 8 -19.14 -12.19 0.30
N LEU A 9 -19.95 -11.31 -0.29
CA LEU A 9 -19.77 -9.86 -0.16
C LEU A 9 -19.99 -9.37 1.29
N ILE A 10 -21.03 -9.86 1.96
CA ILE A 10 -21.31 -9.52 3.36
C ILE A 10 -20.20 -10.05 4.26
N THR A 11 -19.74 -11.28 4.04
CA THR A 11 -18.61 -11.85 4.78
C THR A 11 -17.32 -11.07 4.54
N LEU A 12 -17.04 -10.63 3.31
CA LEU A 12 -15.86 -9.81 3.01
C LEU A 12 -15.90 -8.45 3.71
N ILE A 13 -17.07 -7.77 3.70
CA ILE A 13 -17.26 -6.51 4.43
C ILE A 13 -17.07 -6.72 5.93
N LEU A 14 -17.62 -7.80 6.49
CA LEU A 14 -17.51 -8.11 7.91
C LEU A 14 -16.08 -8.48 8.31
N ILE A 15 -15.32 -9.14 7.42
CA ILE A 15 -13.88 -9.41 7.60
C ILE A 15 -13.10 -8.10 7.60
N VAL A 16 -13.31 -7.22 6.62
CA VAL A 16 -12.61 -5.93 6.52
C VAL A 16 -12.90 -5.02 7.73
N PHE A 17 -14.12 -5.05 8.26
CA PHE A 17 -14.47 -4.32 9.49
C PHE A 17 -13.97 -5.00 10.78
N SER A 18 -13.72 -6.32 10.76
CA SER A 18 -13.19 -7.06 11.92
C SER A 18 -11.66 -6.95 12.08
N SER A 19 -10.93 -6.51 11.05
CA SER A 19 -9.45 -6.53 11.03
C SER A 19 -8.75 -5.45 11.86
N PHE A 20 -9.46 -4.64 12.65
CA PHE A 20 -8.81 -3.67 13.56
C PHE A 20 -8.47 -4.22 14.95
N ALA A 21 -8.64 -5.52 15.18
CA ALA A 21 -8.01 -6.23 16.29
C ALA A 21 -6.96 -7.20 15.75
N VAL A 22 -5.81 -6.68 15.29
CA VAL A 22 -4.61 -7.51 15.14
C VAL A 22 -4.10 -7.83 16.55
N SER A 23 -4.73 -8.83 17.18
CA SER A 23 -4.06 -9.59 18.22
C SER A 23 -3.11 -10.53 17.48
N ALA A 24 -1.81 -10.25 17.57
CA ALA A 24 -0.79 -11.18 17.12
C ALA A 24 -1.02 -12.51 17.84
N ALA A 25 -1.59 -13.48 17.14
CA ALA A 25 -1.62 -14.85 17.63
C ALA A 25 -0.19 -15.35 17.61
N GLN A 26 0.35 -15.74 18.76
CA GLN A 26 1.63 -16.44 18.88
C GLN A 26 1.59 -17.67 17.96
N ASN A 27 2.19 -17.53 16.79
CA ASN A 27 2.45 -18.66 15.90
C ASN A 27 3.78 -19.22 16.33
N ASN A 28 3.75 -20.34 17.07
CA ASN A 28 4.92 -21.17 17.35
C ASN A 28 5.42 -21.81 16.04
N ILE A 29 6.00 -21.00 15.16
CA ILE A 29 6.86 -21.48 14.08
C ILE A 29 8.19 -21.79 14.77
N THR A 30 8.36 -23.06 15.11
CA THR A 30 9.55 -23.62 15.74
C THR A 30 10.74 -23.57 14.78
N SER A 31 11.40 -22.43 14.70
CA SER A 31 12.84 -22.36 14.52
C SER A 31 13.36 -21.47 15.64
N ASP A 32 14.21 -22.02 16.51
CA ASP A 32 14.56 -21.41 17.80
C ASP A 32 15.10 -19.96 17.69
N ASN A 33 15.59 -19.59 16.50
CA ASN A 33 16.21 -18.31 16.18
C ASN A 33 15.40 -17.42 15.20
N LEU A 34 14.14 -17.75 14.90
CA LEU A 34 13.25 -16.93 14.06
C LEU A 34 12.17 -16.29 14.93
N VAL A 35 12.09 -14.96 14.91
CA VAL A 35 11.10 -14.16 15.63
C VAL A 35 10.20 -13.49 14.61
N ILE A 36 8.90 -13.80 14.60
CA ILE A 36 7.95 -13.26 13.62
C ILE A 36 6.76 -12.65 14.35
N PHE A 37 6.57 -11.33 14.19
CA PHE A 37 5.44 -10.56 14.75
C PHE A 37 5.21 -10.77 16.26
N GLU A 38 6.26 -11.08 17.01
CA GLU A 38 6.20 -11.31 18.45
C GLU A 38 7.38 -10.68 19.18
N ASP A 39 7.27 -10.60 20.50
CA ASP A 39 8.33 -10.16 21.40
C ASP A 39 9.00 -11.37 22.02
N LYS A 40 10.31 -11.54 21.78
CA LYS A 40 11.06 -12.70 22.25
C LYS A 40 12.41 -12.30 22.82
N ALA A 41 12.64 -12.64 24.08
CA ALA A 41 13.98 -12.63 24.66
C ALA A 41 14.70 -13.93 24.24
N LEU A 42 15.89 -13.77 23.67
CA LEU A 42 16.73 -14.87 23.20
C LEU A 42 17.97 -14.97 24.07
N ASP A 43 18.00 -16.02 24.89
CA ASP A 43 19.14 -16.34 25.74
C ASP A 43 20.04 -17.36 25.04
N ASN A 44 21.27 -16.93 24.75
CA ASN A 44 22.42 -17.77 24.42
C ASN A 44 22.26 -18.67 23.18
N ILE A 45 22.44 -18.08 21.99
CA ILE A 45 22.36 -18.79 20.72
C ILE A 45 23.74 -19.32 20.34
N ASN A 46 24.01 -20.53 20.81
CA ASN A 46 25.31 -21.19 20.63
C ASN A 46 25.61 -21.54 19.16
N SER A 47 24.59 -21.73 18.32
CA SER A 47 24.76 -22.01 16.89
C SER A 47 23.57 -21.51 16.08
N GLY A 48 23.84 -20.68 15.07
CA GLY A 48 22.86 -20.28 14.06
C GLY A 48 22.67 -18.76 13.92
N ASN A 49 21.92 -18.39 12.88
CA ASN A 49 21.55 -17.00 12.61
C ASN A 49 20.24 -16.66 13.31
N VAL A 50 20.11 -15.41 13.76
CA VAL A 50 18.85 -14.86 14.26
C VAL A 50 18.18 -14.05 13.18
N THR A 51 16.91 -14.31 12.92
CA THR A 51 16.10 -13.52 12.00
C THR A 51 14.88 -12.98 12.72
N VAL A 52 14.70 -11.67 12.71
CA VAL A 52 13.57 -10.97 13.33
C VAL A 52 12.76 -10.31 12.22
N VAL A 53 11.47 -10.64 12.11
CA VAL A 53 10.57 -10.08 11.10
C VAL A 53 9.35 -9.49 11.78
N GLY A 54 9.25 -8.15 11.81
CA GLY A 54 8.06 -7.45 12.33
C GLY A 54 7.80 -7.63 13.84
N GLY A 55 8.78 -8.13 14.60
CA GLY A 55 8.70 -8.34 16.06
C GLY A 55 9.83 -7.64 16.82
N ASN A 56 9.87 -7.81 18.14
CA ASN A 56 10.95 -7.31 18.98
C ASN A 56 11.80 -8.47 19.51
N ALA A 57 13.11 -8.42 19.32
CA ALA A 57 14.04 -9.39 19.87
C ALA A 57 15.01 -8.74 20.85
N GLU A 58 15.18 -9.34 22.03
CA GLU A 58 16.21 -8.95 22.98
C GLU A 58 17.25 -10.07 23.07
N ILE A 59 18.47 -9.81 22.60
CA ILE A 59 19.56 -10.79 22.56
C ILE A 59 20.53 -10.44 23.69
N GLN A 60 20.49 -11.21 24.78
CA GLN A 60 21.25 -10.89 26.00
C GLN A 60 22.64 -11.56 26.08
N LYS A 61 22.83 -12.68 25.39
CA LYS A 61 24.03 -13.52 25.52
C LYS A 61 24.59 -13.92 24.16
N GLY A 62 24.92 -12.95 23.31
CA GLY A 62 25.63 -13.14 22.04
C GLY A 62 24.98 -14.10 21.03
N VAL A 63 25.51 -14.12 19.81
CA VAL A 63 25.06 -14.97 18.70
C VAL A 63 26.29 -15.40 17.92
N SER A 64 26.49 -16.70 17.70
CA SER A 64 27.64 -17.16 16.93
C SER A 64 27.51 -16.89 15.41
N GLY A 65 26.29 -16.79 14.90
CA GLY A 65 25.98 -16.44 13.51
C GLY A 65 25.63 -14.96 13.30
N SER A 66 24.91 -14.69 12.22
CA SER A 66 24.45 -13.36 11.82
C SER A 66 23.09 -13.01 12.44
N VAL A 67 22.84 -11.71 12.65
CA VAL A 67 21.55 -11.18 13.09
C VAL A 67 20.92 -10.37 11.95
N ILE A 68 19.74 -10.76 11.52
CA ILE A 68 18.98 -10.11 10.46
C ILE A 68 17.68 -9.58 11.05
N VAL A 69 17.43 -8.29 10.90
CA VAL A 69 16.22 -7.62 11.42
C VAL A 69 15.50 -6.98 10.24
N VAL A 70 14.22 -7.29 10.07
CA VAL A 70 13.39 -6.78 8.98
C VAL A 70 12.09 -6.25 9.57
N PHE A 71 11.82 -4.95 9.45
CA PHE A 71 10.62 -4.29 10.02
C PHE A 71 10.40 -4.49 11.53
N GLY A 72 11.41 -4.94 12.28
CA GLY A 72 11.32 -5.21 13.72
C GLY A 72 12.27 -4.37 14.54
N LYS A 73 12.32 -4.63 15.85
CA LYS A 73 13.32 -4.08 16.76
C LYS A 73 14.25 -5.19 17.25
N ALA A 74 15.55 -4.93 17.32
CA ALA A 74 16.48 -5.81 18.01
C ALA A 74 17.33 -5.02 19.00
N VAL A 75 17.38 -5.49 20.24
CA VAL A 75 18.30 -5.01 21.27
C VAL A 75 19.44 -6.04 21.38
N LEU A 76 20.66 -5.62 21.09
CA LEU A 76 21.84 -6.48 21.08
C LEU A 76 22.71 -6.19 22.30
N ASN A 77 22.95 -7.22 23.10
CA ASN A 77 23.88 -7.21 24.22
C ASN A 77 24.75 -8.48 24.16
N GLY A 78 26.04 -8.33 23.83
CA GLY A 78 27.00 -9.43 23.79
C GLY A 78 27.82 -9.52 22.49
N ASN A 79 28.39 -10.69 22.21
CA ASN A 79 29.27 -10.88 21.05
C ASN A 79 28.51 -11.52 19.87
N ILE A 80 28.58 -10.91 18.69
CA ILE A 80 27.99 -11.39 17.44
C ILE A 80 29.12 -11.86 16.52
N GLY A 81 29.15 -13.15 16.23
CA GLY A 81 30.18 -13.77 15.37
C GLY A 81 30.02 -13.45 13.89
N GLY A 82 28.79 -13.17 13.44
CA GLY A 82 28.48 -12.87 12.04
C GLY A 82 28.21 -11.40 11.75
N ASP A 83 27.47 -11.18 10.65
CA ASP A 83 27.00 -9.86 10.23
C ASP A 83 25.75 -9.44 11.00
N VAL A 84 25.59 -8.14 11.22
CA VAL A 84 24.35 -7.55 11.74
C VAL A 84 23.74 -6.70 10.63
N VAL A 85 22.57 -7.11 10.16
CA VAL A 85 21.84 -6.45 9.07
C VAL A 85 20.46 -6.05 9.56
N SER A 86 20.12 -4.77 9.53
CA SER A 86 18.76 -4.28 9.75
C SER A 86 18.24 -3.57 8.51
N VAL A 87 17.06 -3.97 8.07
CA VAL A 87 16.34 -3.39 6.94
C VAL A 87 14.98 -2.94 7.42
N PHE A 88 14.77 -1.62 7.40
CA PHE A 88 13.55 -0.95 7.86
C PHE A 88 13.18 -1.24 9.33
N GLY A 89 14.16 -1.58 10.18
CA GLY A 89 13.98 -1.88 11.60
C GLY A 89 14.69 -0.91 12.55
N GLU A 90 14.54 -1.12 13.86
CA GLU A 90 15.29 -0.42 14.91
C GLU A 90 16.34 -1.37 15.52
N LEU A 91 17.62 -1.02 15.39
CA LEU A 91 18.73 -1.71 16.06
C LEU A 91 19.19 -0.87 17.25
N ASP A 92 19.19 -1.47 18.44
CA ASP A 92 19.70 -0.89 19.67
C ASP A 92 20.88 -1.73 20.17
N ILE A 93 22.10 -1.24 19.93
CA ILE A 93 23.33 -1.94 20.26
C ILE A 93 23.88 -1.40 21.58
N GLN A 94 23.81 -2.24 22.61
CA GLN A 94 24.20 -1.91 23.98
C GLN A 94 25.72 -1.92 24.16
N ASP A 95 26.17 -1.29 25.25
CA ASP A 95 27.58 -1.19 25.60
C ASP A 95 28.27 -2.57 25.72
N GLY A 96 29.54 -2.63 25.31
CA GLY A 96 30.35 -3.85 25.32
C GLY A 96 30.03 -4.86 24.22
N THR A 97 29.08 -4.57 23.31
CA THR A 97 28.78 -5.46 22.19
C THR A 97 29.94 -5.48 21.19
N LEU A 98 30.37 -6.69 20.83
CA LEU A 98 31.40 -6.94 19.81
C LEU A 98 30.72 -7.56 18.59
N ILE A 99 30.90 -6.98 17.40
CA ILE A 99 30.42 -7.53 16.13
C ILE A 99 31.64 -7.88 15.29
N GLN A 100 31.85 -9.18 15.05
CA GLN A 100 33.00 -9.66 14.28
C GLN A 100 32.82 -9.47 12.77
N GLY A 101 31.57 -9.43 12.28
CA GLY A 101 31.24 -9.17 10.88
C GLY A 101 30.98 -7.69 10.56
N ASN A 102 30.18 -7.47 9.51
CA ASN A 102 29.73 -6.16 9.06
C ASN A 102 28.49 -5.70 9.84
N LEU A 103 28.35 -4.39 9.98
CA LEU A 103 27.14 -3.75 10.49
C LEU A 103 26.50 -2.94 9.37
N VAL A 104 25.33 -3.38 8.90
CA VAL A 104 24.53 -2.70 7.90
C VAL A 104 23.17 -2.35 8.51
N SER A 105 22.87 -1.08 8.68
CA SER A 105 21.58 -0.62 9.20
C SER A 105 20.93 0.35 8.22
N VAL A 106 19.79 -0.03 7.67
CA VAL A 106 18.91 0.84 6.89
C VAL A 106 17.65 1.01 7.71
N GLY A 107 17.62 1.99 8.61
CA GLY A 107 16.61 2.06 9.66
C GLY A 107 17.12 2.86 10.85
N LYS A 108 16.46 2.76 12.00
CA LYS A 108 16.90 3.47 13.21
C LYS A 108 18.05 2.72 13.86
N LEU A 109 19.21 3.37 14.02
CA LEU A 109 20.35 2.77 14.70
C LEU A 109 20.68 3.56 15.98
N LYS A 110 20.45 2.94 17.13
CA LYS A 110 20.98 3.38 18.43
C LYS A 110 22.20 2.54 18.75
N LYS A 111 23.32 3.19 19.00
CA LYS A 111 24.60 2.53 19.27
C LYS A 111 25.22 3.19 20.50
N ALA A 112 25.64 2.39 21.47
CA ALA A 112 26.40 2.86 22.61
C ALA A 112 27.89 3.11 22.26
N ASP A 113 28.58 3.92 23.05
CA ASP A 113 29.91 4.44 22.72
C ASP A 113 30.98 3.34 22.63
N THR A 114 30.81 2.26 23.39
CA THR A 114 31.81 1.19 23.54
C THR A 114 31.68 0.04 22.54
N VAL A 115 30.79 0.15 21.55
CA VAL A 115 30.54 -0.93 20.58
C VAL A 115 31.64 -1.02 19.52
N SER A 116 32.26 -2.21 19.44
CA SER A 116 33.32 -2.54 18.50
C SER A 116 32.77 -3.38 17.34
N VAL A 117 32.98 -2.92 16.11
CA VAL A 117 32.66 -3.67 14.87
C VAL A 117 33.95 -3.84 14.09
N SER A 118 34.31 -5.09 13.82
CA SER A 118 35.53 -5.47 13.11
C SER A 118 35.42 -5.29 11.59
N GLY A 119 34.22 -5.46 11.02
CA GLY A 119 33.94 -5.29 9.61
C GLY A 119 33.48 -3.88 9.19
N THR A 120 32.83 -3.81 8.03
CA THR A 120 32.33 -2.55 7.45
C THR A 120 31.14 -2.02 8.23
N ARG A 121 31.06 -0.69 8.38
CA ARG A 121 29.93 0.00 9.01
C ARG A 121 29.20 0.82 7.95
N PHE A 122 27.95 0.47 7.68
CA PHE A 122 27.07 1.24 6.82
C PHE A 122 25.77 1.49 7.56
N ALA A 123 25.46 2.75 7.84
CA ALA A 123 24.24 3.12 8.55
C ALA A 123 23.55 4.27 7.80
N VAL A 124 22.30 4.04 7.42
CA VAL A 124 21.37 5.06 6.96
C VAL A 124 20.32 5.17 8.05
N ASP A 125 20.43 6.22 8.86
CA ASP A 125 19.49 6.46 9.96
C ASP A 125 18.14 6.91 9.39
N PHE A 126 17.14 6.04 9.51
CA PHE A 126 15.80 6.25 8.97
C PHE A 126 14.77 5.69 9.95
N ASP A 127 14.13 6.58 10.70
CA ASP A 127 13.10 6.21 11.68
C ASP A 127 11.72 6.15 11.01
N LEU A 128 11.38 5.00 10.43
CA LEU A 128 10.06 4.76 9.83
C LEU A 128 8.92 5.08 10.80
N ILE A 129 9.07 4.69 12.08
CA ILE A 129 8.03 4.83 13.09
C ILE A 129 7.78 6.30 13.39
N SER A 130 8.83 7.12 13.48
CA SER A 130 8.66 8.58 13.63
C SER A 130 8.04 9.21 12.38
N LEU A 131 8.40 8.75 11.17
CA LEU A 131 7.79 9.25 9.93
C LEU A 131 6.29 8.92 9.83
N PHE A 132 5.89 7.72 10.26
CA PHE A 132 4.47 7.36 10.44
C PHE A 132 3.80 8.19 11.54
N LYS A 133 4.54 8.70 12.53
CA LYS A 133 3.99 9.56 13.59
C LYS A 133 3.81 11.01 13.12
N SER A 134 4.79 11.57 12.38
CA SER A 134 4.76 12.92 11.82
C SER A 134 3.54 13.15 10.95
N ASN A 135 3.37 12.27 9.97
CA ASN A 135 2.35 12.38 8.93
C ASN A 135 1.18 11.43 9.22
N GLY A 136 1.11 10.88 10.44
CA GLY A 136 0.24 9.77 10.79
C GLY A 136 -1.23 10.04 10.56
N ILE A 137 -1.70 11.26 10.82
CA ILE A 137 -3.10 11.63 10.57
C ILE A 137 -3.41 11.54 9.07
N VAL A 138 -2.54 12.10 8.22
CA VAL A 138 -2.74 12.13 6.76
C VAL A 138 -2.58 10.73 6.18
N ILE A 139 -1.54 9.99 6.58
CA ILE A 139 -1.30 8.61 6.14
C ILE A 139 -2.47 7.72 6.56
N ASN A 140 -2.93 7.80 7.80
CA ASN A 140 -4.08 7.03 8.28
C ASN A 140 -5.36 7.39 7.51
N ALA A 141 -5.57 8.68 7.19
CA ALA A 141 -6.70 9.09 6.37
C ALA A 141 -6.62 8.47 4.96
N PHE A 142 -5.45 8.45 4.32
CA PHE A 142 -5.27 7.77 3.04
C PHE A 142 -5.51 6.27 3.13
N ILE A 143 -5.02 5.59 4.18
CA ILE A 143 -5.23 4.16 4.38
C ILE A 143 -6.73 3.86 4.57
N ILE A 144 -7.42 4.61 5.43
CA ILE A 144 -8.86 4.44 5.68
C ILE A 144 -9.64 4.68 4.39
N LEU A 145 -9.33 5.75 3.67
CA LEU A 145 -9.99 6.07 2.40
C LEU A 145 -9.72 4.99 1.35
N ALA A 146 -8.48 4.48 1.25
CA ALA A 146 -8.11 3.42 0.34
C ALA A 146 -8.86 2.11 0.63
N VAL A 147 -9.00 1.73 1.89
CA VAL A 147 -9.77 0.54 2.30
C VAL A 147 -11.26 0.74 2.00
N LEU A 148 -11.80 1.93 2.28
CA LEU A 148 -13.20 2.27 2.01
C LEU A 148 -13.52 2.22 0.51
N THR A 149 -12.67 2.85 -0.33
CA THR A 149 -12.83 2.84 -1.79
C THR A 149 -12.64 1.45 -2.37
N LEU A 150 -11.73 0.64 -1.81
CA LEU A 150 -11.58 -0.77 -2.19
C LEU A 150 -12.86 -1.56 -1.90
N ALA A 151 -13.39 -1.46 -0.68
CA ALA A 151 -14.61 -2.16 -0.30
C ALA A 151 -15.81 -1.75 -1.18
N LEU A 152 -16.03 -0.44 -1.35
CA LEU A 152 -17.11 0.09 -2.18
C LEU A 152 -16.92 -0.26 -3.66
N GLY A 153 -15.68 -0.24 -4.17
CA GLY A 153 -15.35 -0.66 -5.53
C GLY A 153 -15.69 -2.11 -5.80
N LEU A 154 -15.33 -3.02 -4.88
CA LEU A 154 -15.69 -4.44 -4.99
C LEU A 154 -17.20 -4.65 -4.98
N ILE A 155 -17.94 -3.89 -4.15
CA ILE A 155 -19.41 -3.91 -4.13
C ILE A 155 -19.97 -3.43 -5.47
N PHE A 156 -19.51 -2.29 -5.98
CA PHE A 156 -20.00 -1.73 -7.25
C PHE A 156 -19.68 -2.63 -8.44
N ILE A 157 -18.47 -3.18 -8.52
CA ILE A 157 -18.08 -4.14 -9.56
C ILE A 157 -18.94 -5.39 -9.46
N SER A 158 -19.26 -5.87 -8.25
CA SER A 158 -20.16 -7.02 -8.07
C SER A 158 -21.56 -6.75 -8.63
N ILE A 159 -22.13 -5.57 -8.37
CA ILE A 159 -23.46 -5.17 -8.85
C ILE A 159 -23.46 -4.91 -10.37
N PHE A 160 -22.42 -4.25 -10.89
CA PHE A 160 -22.36 -3.75 -12.26
C PHE A 160 -21.26 -4.40 -13.13
N SER A 161 -20.88 -5.64 -12.83
CA SER A 161 -19.74 -6.35 -13.47
C SER A 161 -19.71 -6.27 -14.99
N LYS A 162 -20.87 -6.44 -15.64
CA LYS A 162 -20.98 -6.34 -17.12
C LYS A 162 -20.61 -4.95 -17.65
N ARG A 163 -20.97 -3.89 -16.94
CA ARG A 163 -20.71 -2.50 -17.35
C ARG A 163 -19.22 -2.17 -17.23
N TYR A 164 -18.60 -2.57 -16.12
CA TYR A 164 -17.16 -2.39 -15.91
C TYR A 164 -16.33 -3.15 -16.95
N ARG A 165 -16.75 -4.35 -17.35
CA ARG A 165 -16.08 -5.11 -18.42
C ARG A 165 -16.13 -4.40 -19.77
N VAL A 166 -17.25 -3.76 -20.11
CA VAL A 166 -17.33 -2.92 -21.33
C VAL A 166 -16.36 -1.74 -21.25
N MET A 167 -16.30 -1.09 -20.08
CA MET A 167 -15.37 0.02 -19.84
C MET A 167 -13.91 -0.43 -19.99
N GLU A 168 -13.53 -1.53 -19.35
CA GLU A 168 -12.20 -2.15 -19.45
C GLU A 168 -11.81 -2.43 -20.92
N TYR A 169 -12.69 -3.06 -21.71
CA TYR A 169 -12.39 -3.31 -23.12
C TYR A 169 -12.23 -2.04 -23.94
N SER A 170 -13.05 -1.04 -23.65
CA SER A 170 -12.94 0.24 -24.33
C SER A 170 -11.56 0.89 -24.09
N MET A 171 -10.95 0.69 -22.91
CA MET A 171 -9.65 1.28 -22.51
C MET A 171 -8.45 0.86 -23.34
N LYS A 172 -8.60 -0.13 -24.23
CA LYS A 172 -7.52 -0.50 -25.16
C LYS A 172 -7.33 0.53 -26.29
N SER A 173 -8.31 1.39 -26.55
CA SER A 173 -8.25 2.43 -27.59
C SER A 173 -8.76 3.78 -27.09
N GLY A 174 -8.23 4.87 -27.65
CA GLY A 174 -8.78 6.21 -27.45
C GLY A 174 -8.44 6.90 -26.12
N ASN A 175 -7.34 6.52 -25.44
CA ASN A 175 -6.97 7.03 -24.12
C ASN A 175 -6.95 8.57 -24.04
N LEU A 176 -6.38 9.23 -25.04
CA LEU A 176 -6.29 10.70 -25.08
C LEU A 176 -7.66 11.35 -25.18
N ARG A 177 -8.56 10.83 -26.04
CA ARG A 177 -9.92 11.37 -26.19
C ARG A 177 -10.68 11.29 -24.86
N ARG A 178 -10.55 10.19 -24.13
CA ARG A 178 -11.20 10.02 -22.82
C ARG A 178 -10.63 10.94 -21.77
N LEU A 179 -9.31 11.07 -21.71
CA LEU A 179 -8.67 12.02 -20.81
C LEU A 179 -9.18 13.45 -21.07
N ILE A 180 -9.27 13.88 -22.33
CA ILE A 180 -9.81 15.20 -22.69
C ILE A 180 -11.29 15.33 -22.29
N LEU A 181 -12.13 14.33 -22.60
CA LEU A 181 -13.55 14.35 -22.24
C LEU A 181 -13.76 14.43 -20.73
N GLY A 182 -13.01 13.68 -19.95
CA GLY A 182 -13.13 13.71 -18.50
C GLY A 182 -12.56 14.99 -17.89
N LEU A 183 -11.49 15.56 -18.45
CA LEU A 183 -10.97 16.86 -18.02
C LEU A 183 -12.00 17.97 -18.27
N LEU A 184 -12.63 17.97 -19.44
CA LEU A 184 -13.71 18.91 -19.77
C LEU A 184 -14.89 18.74 -18.82
N PHE A 185 -15.25 17.49 -18.47
CA PHE A 185 -16.28 17.22 -17.48
C PHE A 185 -15.88 17.73 -16.09
N ILE A 186 -14.66 17.45 -15.60
CA ILE A 186 -14.21 17.89 -14.27
C ILE A 186 -14.25 19.41 -14.18
N VAL A 187 -13.74 20.14 -15.18
CA VAL A 187 -13.78 21.61 -15.20
C VAL A 187 -15.23 22.10 -15.16
N SER A 188 -16.10 21.54 -16.01
CA SER A 188 -17.51 21.93 -16.06
C SER A 188 -18.25 21.62 -14.75
N ALA A 189 -18.02 20.43 -14.19
CA ALA A 189 -18.61 19.97 -12.95
C ALA A 189 -18.13 20.80 -11.76
N THR A 190 -16.86 21.20 -11.71
CA THR A 190 -16.33 22.08 -10.66
C THR A 190 -16.96 23.48 -10.73
N ILE A 191 -17.14 24.05 -11.92
CA ILE A 191 -17.85 25.33 -12.07
C ILE A 191 -19.28 25.21 -11.52
N VAL A 192 -20.01 24.17 -11.93
CA VAL A 192 -21.37 23.90 -11.43
C VAL A 192 -21.39 23.66 -9.92
N LEU A 193 -20.40 22.94 -9.38
CA LEU A 193 -20.26 22.65 -7.95
C LEU A 193 -20.09 23.94 -7.14
N VAL A 194 -19.30 24.91 -7.63
CA VAL A 194 -19.12 26.21 -6.96
C VAL A 194 -20.46 26.97 -6.88
N PHE A 195 -21.24 27.00 -7.95
CA PHE A 195 -22.55 27.66 -7.95
C PHE A 195 -23.62 26.93 -7.11
N LEU A 196 -23.52 25.61 -7.00
CA LEU A 196 -24.51 24.78 -6.31
C LEU A 196 -24.01 24.23 -4.96
N MET A 197 -22.96 24.82 -4.38
CA MET A 197 -22.33 24.31 -3.16
C MET A 197 -23.30 24.25 -1.97
N PHE A 198 -24.31 25.12 -1.93
CA PHE A 198 -25.34 25.13 -0.90
C PHE A 198 -26.31 23.94 -0.98
N LEU A 199 -26.39 23.25 -2.13
CA LEU A 199 -27.25 22.09 -2.32
C LEU A 199 -26.48 20.83 -1.93
N VAL A 200 -26.75 20.30 -0.73
CA VAL A 200 -26.05 19.13 -0.12
C VAL A 200 -25.91 17.93 -1.06
N ILE A 201 -26.85 17.73 -2.00
CA ILE A 201 -26.82 16.61 -2.94
C ILE A 201 -25.70 16.73 -3.99
N VAL A 202 -25.30 17.94 -4.38
CA VAL A 202 -24.31 18.17 -5.45
C VAL A 202 -22.90 17.73 -5.04
N PRO A 203 -22.33 18.13 -3.88
CA PRO A 203 -21.03 17.63 -3.45
C PRO A 203 -21.05 16.11 -3.25
N PHE A 204 -22.16 15.54 -2.77
CA PHE A 204 -22.30 14.10 -2.63
C PHE A 204 -22.23 13.37 -3.98
N VAL A 205 -22.97 13.85 -4.98
CA VAL A 205 -22.94 13.29 -6.34
C VAL A 205 -21.55 13.46 -6.98
N TYR A 206 -20.89 14.59 -6.73
CA TYR A 206 -19.52 14.83 -7.22
C TYR A 206 -18.52 13.83 -6.63
N ILE A 207 -18.54 13.61 -5.31
CA ILE A 207 -17.70 12.61 -4.64
C ILE A 207 -17.99 11.21 -5.19
N LEU A 208 -19.26 10.85 -5.36
CA LEU A 208 -19.64 9.56 -5.93
C LEU A 208 -19.07 9.36 -7.34
N MET A 209 -19.10 10.41 -8.18
CA MET A 209 -18.50 10.38 -9.52
C MET A 209 -16.98 10.20 -9.48
N LEU A 210 -16.28 10.89 -8.57
CA LEU A 210 -14.84 10.69 -8.37
C LEU A 210 -14.52 9.26 -7.92
N MET A 211 -15.32 8.68 -7.03
CA MET A 211 -15.17 7.28 -6.63
C MET A 211 -15.36 6.32 -7.79
N PHE A 212 -16.37 6.54 -8.65
CA PHE A 212 -16.54 5.75 -9.86
C PHE A 212 -15.32 5.85 -10.78
N ALA A 213 -14.76 7.05 -10.92
CA ALA A 213 -13.58 7.29 -11.73
C ALA A 213 -12.36 6.53 -11.20
N ASP A 214 -12.14 6.56 -9.88
CA ASP A 214 -11.04 5.87 -9.22
C ASP A 214 -11.13 4.35 -9.42
N ILE A 215 -12.34 3.76 -9.30
CA ILE A 215 -12.57 2.33 -9.56
C ILE A 215 -12.20 1.97 -11.01
N VAL A 216 -12.67 2.77 -11.97
CA VAL A 216 -12.43 2.57 -13.40
C VAL A 216 -10.93 2.68 -13.72
N SER A 217 -10.24 3.67 -13.16
CA SER A 217 -8.80 3.84 -13.32
C SER A 217 -7.98 2.76 -12.62
N GLY A 218 -8.44 2.26 -11.47
CA GLY A 218 -7.85 1.11 -10.79
C GLY A 218 -7.90 -0.16 -11.65
N ILE A 219 -9.07 -0.47 -12.25
CA ILE A 219 -9.20 -1.59 -13.20
C ILE A 219 -8.22 -1.43 -14.37
N TYR A 220 -8.11 -0.23 -14.94
CA TYR A 220 -7.20 0.04 -16.05
C TYR A 220 -5.75 -0.29 -15.69
N ILE A 221 -5.27 0.24 -14.56
CA ILE A 221 -3.89 0.02 -14.09
C ILE A 221 -3.63 -1.45 -13.81
N GLY A 222 -4.57 -2.15 -13.18
CA GLY A 222 -4.47 -3.59 -12.96
C GLY A 222 -4.42 -4.38 -14.27
N SER A 223 -5.29 -4.04 -15.23
CA SER A 223 -5.32 -4.70 -16.54
C SER A 223 -4.01 -4.53 -17.31
N PHE A 224 -3.32 -3.40 -17.13
CA PHE A 224 -2.01 -3.16 -17.74
C PHE A 224 -0.95 -4.15 -17.23
N ILE A 225 -0.99 -4.51 -15.95
CA ILE A 225 -0.07 -5.46 -15.32
C ILE A 225 -0.36 -6.89 -15.77
N PHE A 226 -1.64 -7.24 -15.87
CA PHE A 226 -2.07 -8.58 -16.29
C PHE A 226 -2.16 -8.76 -17.81
N LYS A 227 -1.71 -7.77 -18.61
CA LYS A 227 -1.82 -7.77 -20.07
C LYS A 227 -1.28 -9.03 -20.76
N ASN A 228 -0.36 -9.76 -20.12
CA ASN A 228 0.24 -10.99 -20.65
C ASN A 228 -0.44 -12.29 -20.19
N ASN A 229 -1.34 -12.26 -19.19
CA ASN A 229 -2.06 -13.44 -18.66
C ASN A 229 -3.50 -13.47 -19.19
N ASN A 230 -3.60 -13.85 -20.47
CA ASN A 230 -4.64 -13.41 -21.39
C ASN A 230 -6.01 -14.13 -21.32
N GLU A 231 -6.48 -14.64 -20.17
CA GLU A 231 -7.84 -15.23 -20.12
C GLU A 231 -8.44 -15.50 -18.72
N LYS A 232 -7.61 -15.59 -17.67
CA LYS A 232 -8.08 -15.99 -16.33
C LYS A 232 -8.19 -14.85 -15.32
N SER A 233 -7.69 -13.67 -15.65
CA SER A 233 -7.80 -12.52 -14.75
C SER A 233 -9.27 -12.11 -14.63
N THR A 234 -9.76 -12.06 -13.40
CA THR A 234 -11.09 -11.53 -13.12
C THR A 234 -10.96 -10.02 -12.90
N ILE A 235 -11.94 -9.25 -13.37
CA ILE A 235 -12.00 -7.79 -13.19
C ILE A 235 -11.84 -7.34 -11.71
N PHE A 236 -12.17 -8.24 -10.77
CA PHE A 236 -11.95 -8.02 -9.34
C PHE A 236 -10.46 -7.98 -8.97
N ILE A 237 -9.65 -8.88 -9.53
CA ILE A 237 -8.20 -8.93 -9.30
C ILE A 237 -7.54 -7.71 -9.93
N GLU A 238 -7.97 -7.31 -11.13
CA GLU A 238 -7.46 -6.12 -11.81
C GLU A 238 -7.74 -4.87 -10.99
N PHE A 239 -8.99 -4.67 -10.55
CA PHE A 239 -9.31 -3.57 -9.66
C PHE A 239 -8.46 -3.62 -8.37
N PHE A 240 -8.41 -4.77 -7.69
CA PHE A 240 -7.69 -4.92 -6.42
C PHE A 240 -6.20 -4.55 -6.56
N VAL A 241 -5.51 -5.13 -7.55
CA VAL A 241 -4.09 -4.89 -7.78
C VAL A 241 -3.83 -3.46 -8.22
N GLY A 242 -4.62 -2.94 -9.16
CA GLY A 242 -4.46 -1.56 -9.61
C GLY A 242 -4.72 -0.54 -8.50
N HIS A 243 -5.74 -0.77 -7.66
CA HIS A 243 -6.04 0.07 -6.50
C HIS A 243 -4.91 0.06 -5.48
N ILE A 244 -4.36 -1.12 -5.16
CA ILE A 244 -3.21 -1.22 -4.24
C ILE A 244 -2.02 -0.44 -4.79
N ILE A 245 -1.69 -0.60 -6.07
CA ILE A 245 -0.52 0.05 -6.67
C ILE A 245 -0.67 1.57 -6.68
N VAL A 246 -1.86 2.07 -7.03
CA VAL A 246 -2.16 3.50 -6.96
C VAL A 246 -1.97 4.01 -5.54
N ASN A 247 -2.50 3.32 -4.53
CA ASN A 247 -2.37 3.76 -3.14
C ASN A 247 -0.94 3.65 -2.60
N ILE A 248 -0.17 2.65 -3.02
CA ILE A 248 1.27 2.57 -2.72
C ILE A 248 1.99 3.77 -3.33
N LEU A 249 1.70 4.12 -4.58
CA LEU A 249 2.30 5.28 -5.26
C LEU A 249 1.94 6.61 -4.57
N LYS A 250 0.77 6.69 -3.92
CA LYS A 250 0.37 7.84 -3.10
C LYS A 250 1.08 7.84 -1.75
N ILE A 251 0.99 6.74 -0.99
CA ILE A 251 1.41 6.67 0.42
C ILE A 251 2.94 6.59 0.57
N VAL A 252 3.64 5.86 -0.29
CA VAL A 252 5.10 5.65 -0.14
C VAL A 252 5.88 6.97 -0.21
N PRO A 253 5.70 7.83 -1.24
CA PRO A 253 6.41 9.11 -1.26
C PRO A 253 6.09 9.99 -0.05
N LEU A 254 4.85 9.94 0.46
CA LEU A 254 4.44 10.69 1.65
C LEU A 254 5.16 10.23 2.93
N ILE A 255 5.42 8.92 3.07
CA ILE A 255 6.21 8.37 4.19
C ILE A 255 7.67 8.84 4.11
N LEU A 256 8.22 8.96 2.90
CA LEU A 256 9.61 9.37 2.68
C LEU A 256 9.86 10.87 2.92
N LEU A 257 8.80 11.67 3.11
CA LEU A 257 8.94 13.11 3.34
C LEU A 257 9.35 13.39 4.79
N PRO A 258 10.51 14.04 5.03
CA PRO A 258 10.95 14.38 6.37
C PRO A 258 10.05 15.45 7.00
N GLU A 259 9.93 15.41 8.34
CA GLU A 259 9.15 16.40 9.08
C GLU A 259 9.69 17.82 8.82
N GLY A 260 8.79 18.79 8.65
CA GLY A 260 9.17 20.19 8.44
C GLY A 260 9.64 20.55 7.02
N ALA A 261 9.71 19.59 6.09
CA ALA A 261 10.02 19.88 4.68
C ALA A 261 8.80 20.39 3.90
N TYR A 262 8.30 21.57 4.24
CA TYR A 262 7.09 22.17 3.65
C TYR A 262 7.15 22.30 2.12
N THR A 263 8.32 22.60 1.57
CA THR A 263 8.52 22.69 0.10
C THR A 263 8.31 21.33 -0.57
N ALA A 264 8.89 20.26 0.00
CA ALA A 264 8.73 18.91 -0.51
C ALA A 264 7.28 18.42 -0.36
N MET A 265 6.61 18.77 0.74
CA MET A 265 5.18 18.49 0.94
C MET A 265 4.30 19.22 -0.08
N LEU A 266 4.60 20.47 -0.41
CA LEU A 266 3.89 21.23 -1.45
C LEU A 266 4.07 20.59 -2.81
N VAL A 267 5.31 20.26 -3.21
CA VAL A 267 5.58 19.60 -4.49
C VAL A 267 4.85 18.26 -4.57
N TYR A 268 4.92 17.45 -3.51
CA TYR A 268 4.18 16.19 -3.43
C TYR A 268 2.67 16.42 -3.55
N GLY A 269 2.11 17.42 -2.87
CA GLY A 269 0.70 17.78 -2.95
C GLY A 269 0.26 18.13 -4.38
N ILE A 270 1.07 18.92 -5.11
CA ILE A 270 0.81 19.22 -6.52
C ILE A 270 0.86 17.94 -7.37
N CYS A 271 1.90 17.11 -7.20
CA CYS A 271 2.02 15.84 -7.91
C CYS A 271 0.81 14.92 -7.65
N LEU A 272 0.34 14.87 -6.40
CA LEU A 272 -0.82 14.09 -6.01
C LEU A 272 -2.10 14.62 -6.65
N VAL A 273 -2.33 15.93 -6.64
CA VAL A 273 -3.49 16.56 -7.30
C VAL A 273 -3.47 16.30 -8.81
N VAL A 274 -2.31 16.40 -9.45
CA VAL A 274 -2.17 16.10 -10.89
C VAL A 274 -2.44 14.62 -11.17
N LEU A 275 -1.90 13.71 -10.35
CA LEU A 275 -2.12 12.27 -10.47
C LEU A 275 -3.61 11.93 -10.33
N GLU A 276 -4.25 12.41 -9.27
CA GLU A 276 -5.68 12.20 -9.00
C GLU A 276 -6.56 12.84 -10.07
N GLY A 277 -6.22 14.06 -10.50
CA GLY A 277 -6.93 14.74 -11.58
C GLY A 277 -6.85 13.98 -12.89
N ALA A 278 -5.68 13.43 -13.24
CA ALA A 278 -5.50 12.61 -14.43
C ALA A 278 -6.27 11.28 -14.35
N MET A 279 -6.23 10.61 -13.19
CA MET A 279 -6.99 9.38 -12.95
C MET A 279 -8.50 9.62 -12.97
N ALA A 280 -8.98 10.69 -12.34
CA ALA A 280 -10.38 11.06 -12.35
C ALA A 280 -10.84 11.43 -13.77
N ALA A 281 -10.05 12.21 -14.50
CA ALA A 281 -10.35 12.56 -15.89
C ALA A 281 -10.43 11.31 -16.77
N PHE A 282 -9.46 10.41 -16.66
CA PHE A 282 -9.48 9.18 -17.44
C PHE A 282 -10.68 8.28 -17.10
N GLY A 283 -10.96 8.10 -15.80
CA GLY A 283 -12.08 7.28 -15.32
C GLY A 283 -13.43 7.84 -15.76
N ILE A 284 -13.70 9.12 -15.50
CA ILE A 284 -14.93 9.81 -15.92
C ILE A 284 -15.07 9.82 -17.43
N GLY A 285 -13.99 10.13 -18.15
CA GLY A 285 -13.98 10.12 -19.61
C GLY A 285 -14.37 8.77 -20.18
N THR A 286 -13.90 7.68 -19.58
CA THR A 286 -14.30 6.31 -19.96
C THR A 286 -15.76 6.02 -19.64
N VAL A 287 -16.26 6.48 -18.49
CA VAL A 287 -17.67 6.35 -18.13
C VAL A 287 -18.57 7.08 -19.14
N ILE A 288 -18.21 8.30 -19.54
CA ILE A 288 -18.97 9.10 -20.52
C ILE A 288 -18.90 8.48 -21.91
N ASP A 289 -17.70 8.17 -22.40
CA ASP A 289 -17.46 7.66 -23.76
C ASP A 289 -18.20 6.33 -24.00
N THR A 290 -18.29 5.47 -22.98
CA THR A 290 -19.01 4.18 -23.06
C THR A 290 -20.50 4.27 -22.72
N GLY A 291 -21.00 5.47 -22.38
CA GLY A 291 -22.38 5.67 -21.94
C GLY A 291 -22.72 4.85 -20.68
N PHE A 292 -21.80 4.82 -19.72
CA PHE A 292 -21.86 4.00 -18.51
C PHE A 292 -21.85 2.48 -18.83
N GLY A 293 -21.00 2.06 -19.76
CA GLY A 293 -20.87 0.66 -20.18
C GLY A 293 -22.10 0.10 -20.89
N LYS A 294 -22.91 0.96 -21.55
CA LYS A 294 -24.08 0.55 -22.33
C LYS A 294 -23.73 0.15 -23.76
N ASP A 295 -22.61 0.61 -24.30
CA ASP A 295 -22.20 0.27 -25.67
C ASP A 295 -21.72 -1.19 -25.78
N LYS A 296 -22.64 -2.07 -26.16
CA LYS A 296 -22.38 -3.51 -26.31
C LYS A 296 -21.63 -3.87 -27.59
N LYS A 297 -21.42 -2.93 -28.52
CA LYS A 297 -20.74 -3.24 -29.79
C LYS A 297 -19.33 -3.80 -29.56
N LEU A 298 -18.67 -3.32 -28.50
CA LEU A 298 -17.33 -3.74 -28.10
C LEU A 298 -17.23 -5.17 -27.53
N LEU A 299 -18.34 -5.74 -27.05
CA LEU A 299 -18.34 -7.12 -26.55
C LEU A 299 -18.46 -8.14 -27.69
N LYS A 300 -19.20 -7.81 -28.75
CA LYS A 300 -19.44 -8.72 -29.88
C LYS A 300 -18.15 -9.01 -30.66
N THR A 301 -17.32 -7.99 -30.90
CA THR A 301 -16.11 -8.11 -31.70
C THR A 301 -15.07 -9.10 -31.14
N LYS A 302 -15.17 -9.50 -29.86
CA LYS A 302 -14.24 -10.44 -29.22
C LYS A 302 -14.82 -11.83 -28.98
N GLU A 303 -16.14 -12.00 -29.03
CA GLU A 303 -16.75 -13.34 -29.04
C GLU A 303 -16.67 -13.97 -30.45
N ASP A 304 -16.46 -13.13 -31.47
CA ASP A 304 -16.29 -13.54 -32.87
C ASP A 304 -14.82 -13.76 -33.30
N LEU A 305 -13.84 -13.59 -32.37
CA LEU A 305 -12.39 -13.78 -32.58
C LEU A 305 -11.84 -14.86 -31.63
#